data_AF-A0A834G6L8-F1
#
_entry.id   AF-A0A834G6L8-F1
#
_cell.length_a   1.000
_cell.length_b   1.000
_cell.length_c   1.000
_cell.angle_alpha   90.00
_cell.angle_beta   90.00
_cell.angle_gamma   90.00
#
_symmetry.space_group_name_H-M   'P 1'
#
loop_
_entity.id
_entity.type
_entity.pdbx_description
1 polymer ?
#
loop_
_entity_poly.entity_id
_entity_poly.type
_entity_poly.pdbx_seq_one_letter_code
_entity_poly.pdbx_strand_id
1 'polypeptide(L)'
;MHSVAICLDGTLPGYHLHRGYGSGGNSWLIQLEGGGWCNTRRNCIYRKTTRRGSSNFMEKALPFTGILSNKAEENPDFFNWNRVKIRYCDGASFAGDSEDKAAQLEFRGQRIWSAAIDDLMSKGMRNANQALLSGCSAGGLASILHCDEFRYLFPRTTKVKCLSDAGLFLDAVDVSGGHTLRNFFGGVVGLQCFFPEHLIANVKTPLFILNAAYDSWQVQASLAPSSADPRGYWRDCKMNHARCSSSQIQFLQGFRNHMLNAIKGFSMSRQNGLFINSCFAHCQTERQDTWFSDNSPLIGNKGIALAVGDWYFNRAGIRAIDCPYPCLDFGNAQTERTKCISRAPCLLAKYLMLLVMGPRGPFPVGRARDLVWVGNTYWLRYSDRWANNYVEVSGNYAFVPGEEGAGLPSSDRLPEAPIQNMLDSPHSDESMDVYASSSTAAEKT
;
A
#
# COMPACT_ATOMS: atom_id res chain seq x y z
N MET A 1 -16.96 -15.03 26.81
CA MET A 1 -17.23 -13.73 26.14
C MET A 1 -16.32 -13.66 24.92
N HIS A 2 -16.81 -14.03 23.73
CA HIS A 2 -15.98 -13.95 22.53
C HIS A 2 -15.94 -12.50 22.05
N SER A 3 -14.72 -12.05 21.83
CA SER A 3 -14.29 -10.69 21.59
C SER A 3 -14.72 -10.11 20.24
N VAL A 4 -15.20 -8.87 20.25
CA VAL A 4 -15.70 -8.21 19.06
C VAL A 4 -14.53 -7.75 18.17
N ALA A 5 -14.56 -8.10 16.89
CA ALA A 5 -13.69 -7.51 15.87
C ALA A 5 -14.26 -6.14 15.47
N ILE A 6 -13.58 -5.06 15.86
CA ILE A 6 -14.02 -3.68 15.68
C ILE A 6 -12.85 -2.76 15.34
N CYS A 7 -13.09 -1.75 14.51
CA CYS A 7 -12.15 -0.69 14.17
C CYS A 7 -11.83 0.21 15.38
N LEU A 8 -10.85 1.11 15.22
CA LEU A 8 -10.41 2.06 16.26
C LEU A 8 -11.55 2.84 16.93
N ASP A 9 -12.64 3.13 16.21
CA ASP A 9 -13.81 3.85 16.72
C ASP A 9 -14.95 2.96 17.24
N GLY A 10 -14.79 1.64 17.20
CA GLY A 10 -15.82 0.67 17.58
C GLY A 10 -16.76 0.22 16.45
N THR A 11 -16.61 0.74 15.24
CA THR A 11 -17.38 0.25 14.08
C THR A 11 -16.94 -1.14 13.62
N LEU A 12 -17.82 -1.86 12.94
CA LEU A 12 -17.48 -3.17 12.37
C LEU A 12 -16.50 -3.01 11.21
N PRO A 13 -15.46 -3.84 11.10
CA PRO A 13 -14.56 -3.83 9.96
C PRO A 13 -15.24 -4.36 8.69
N GLY A 14 -14.58 -4.23 7.55
CA GLY A 14 -15.11 -4.67 6.25
C GLY A 14 -14.03 -5.11 5.28
N TYR A 15 -14.45 -5.77 4.22
CA TYR A 15 -13.59 -6.10 3.07
C TYR A 15 -14.38 -5.92 1.77
N HIS A 16 -13.65 -5.76 0.66
CA HIS A 16 -14.20 -5.80 -0.70
C HIS A 16 -13.85 -7.15 -1.32
N LEU A 17 -14.79 -7.79 -2.01
CA LEU A 17 -14.61 -9.11 -2.62
C LEU A 17 -15.13 -9.09 -4.05
N HIS A 18 -14.27 -9.46 -5.00
CA HIS A 18 -14.66 -9.81 -6.36
C HIS A 18 -14.47 -11.31 -6.57
N ARG A 19 -15.52 -12.01 -6.99
CA ARG A 19 -15.48 -13.46 -7.22
C ARG A 19 -14.65 -13.84 -8.44
N GLY A 20 -13.93 -14.95 -8.31
CA GLY A 20 -13.16 -15.53 -9.42
C GLY A 20 -14.06 -16.30 -10.39
N TYR A 21 -13.48 -16.68 -11.53
CA TYR A 21 -14.19 -17.42 -12.57
C TYR A 21 -13.25 -18.38 -13.32
N GLY A 22 -13.85 -19.32 -14.05
CA GLY A 22 -13.11 -20.32 -14.82
C GLY A 22 -12.11 -21.10 -13.95
N SER A 23 -10.88 -21.24 -14.45
CA SER A 23 -9.79 -21.94 -13.73
C SER A 23 -9.37 -21.28 -12.42
N GLY A 24 -9.63 -19.97 -12.24
CA GLY A 24 -9.32 -19.21 -11.02
C GLY A 24 -10.44 -19.21 -9.99
N GLY A 25 -11.61 -19.78 -10.29
CA GLY A 25 -12.79 -19.76 -9.41
C GLY A 25 -12.57 -20.41 -8.03
N ASN A 26 -11.59 -21.29 -7.90
CA ASN A 26 -11.17 -21.90 -6.63
C ASN A 26 -9.76 -21.48 -6.16
N SER A 27 -9.32 -20.30 -6.60
CA SER A 27 -8.07 -19.66 -6.18
C SER A 27 -8.38 -18.32 -5.52
N TRP A 28 -7.59 -17.93 -4.51
CA TRP A 28 -7.87 -16.78 -3.65
C TRP A 28 -6.65 -15.86 -3.50
N LEU A 29 -6.84 -14.56 -3.73
CA LEU A 29 -5.87 -13.51 -3.50
C LEU A 29 -6.43 -12.57 -2.42
N ILE A 30 -5.78 -12.56 -1.26
CA ILE A 30 -6.17 -11.72 -0.13
C ILE A 30 -5.17 -10.57 -0.03
N GLN A 31 -5.60 -9.34 -0.34
CA GLN A 31 -4.79 -8.14 -0.27
C GLN A 31 -5.11 -7.34 1.00
N LEU A 32 -4.15 -7.21 1.91
CA LEU A 32 -4.26 -6.39 3.11
C LEU A 32 -3.98 -4.92 2.77
N GLU A 33 -4.93 -4.05 3.08
CA GLU A 33 -4.77 -2.61 2.90
C GLU A 33 -3.66 -2.05 3.81
N GLY A 34 -2.82 -1.18 3.24
CA GLY A 34 -1.84 -0.40 3.99
C GLY A 34 -2.36 0.97 4.40
N GLY A 35 -1.60 1.68 5.24
CA GLY A 35 -1.95 3.06 5.55
C GLY A 35 -1.24 3.68 6.73
N GLY A 36 0.03 3.32 6.94
CA GLY A 36 0.80 3.73 8.12
C GLY A 36 0.16 3.28 9.42
N TRP A 37 0.52 3.92 10.52
CA TRP A 37 0.06 3.55 11.86
C TRP A 37 -0.30 4.80 12.66
N CYS A 38 -0.86 4.60 13.84
CA CYS A 38 -0.96 5.62 14.86
C CYS A 38 -0.16 5.14 16.08
N ASN A 39 0.62 6.03 16.70
CA ASN A 39 1.59 5.68 17.74
C ASN A 39 1.50 6.56 18.99
N THR A 40 0.49 7.44 19.05
CA THR A 40 0.18 8.25 20.23
C THR A 40 -1.33 8.32 20.39
N ARG A 41 -1.81 8.49 21.62
CA ARG A 41 -3.25 8.69 21.88
C ARG A 41 -3.83 9.77 20.97
N ARG A 42 -3.14 10.90 20.80
CA ARG A 42 -3.59 12.02 19.97
C ARG A 42 -3.77 11.62 18.50
N ASN A 43 -2.77 10.99 17.88
CA ASN A 43 -2.89 10.63 16.47
C ASN A 43 -3.82 9.44 16.23
N CYS A 44 -4.00 8.55 17.20
CA CYS A 44 -5.01 7.48 17.12
C CYS A 44 -6.43 8.05 17.24
N ILE A 45 -6.67 9.03 18.11
CA ILE A 45 -7.95 9.76 18.19
C ILE A 45 -8.25 10.48 16.87
N TYR A 46 -7.25 11.10 16.24
CA TYR A 46 -7.44 11.69 14.91
C TYR A 46 -7.73 10.60 13.86
N ARG A 47 -7.01 9.48 13.91
CA ARG A 47 -7.15 8.41 12.93
C ARG A 47 -8.52 7.75 12.97
N LYS A 48 -9.12 7.59 14.16
CA LYS A 48 -10.45 6.96 14.29
C LYS A 48 -11.57 7.74 13.60
N THR A 49 -11.37 9.03 13.28
CA THR A 49 -12.33 9.84 12.50
C THR A 49 -12.07 9.80 11.00
N THR A 50 -11.40 8.76 10.50
CA THR A 50 -11.03 8.61 9.08
C THR A 50 -11.31 7.19 8.60
N ARG A 51 -11.27 6.97 7.27
CA ARG A 51 -11.42 5.64 6.65
C ARG A 51 -10.40 4.59 7.12
N ARG A 52 -9.33 5.03 7.78
CA ARG A 52 -8.25 4.17 8.32
C ARG A 52 -8.39 3.85 9.82
N GLY A 53 -9.51 4.26 10.43
CA GLY A 53 -9.85 3.94 11.81
C GLY A 53 -11.34 3.71 12.05
N SER A 54 -12.17 3.84 11.01
CA SER A 54 -13.62 3.65 11.08
C SER A 54 -14.18 3.25 9.72
N SER A 55 -15.06 2.25 9.70
CA SER A 55 -15.73 1.79 8.48
C SER A 55 -16.85 2.72 8.01
N ASN A 56 -17.28 3.67 8.85
CA ASN A 56 -18.25 4.69 8.45
C ASN A 56 -17.72 5.61 7.34
N PHE A 57 -16.40 5.71 7.20
CA PHE A 57 -15.75 6.53 6.17
C PHE A 57 -15.14 5.69 5.03
N MET A 58 -15.36 4.37 5.01
CA MET A 58 -14.88 3.51 3.93
C MET A 58 -15.77 3.59 2.70
N GLU A 59 -15.13 3.61 1.54
CA GLU A 59 -15.78 3.57 0.24
C GLU A 59 -16.59 2.27 0.09
N LYS A 60 -17.85 2.38 -0.36
CA LYS A 60 -18.72 1.21 -0.57
C LYS A 60 -18.32 0.36 -1.77
N ALA A 61 -17.73 0.99 -2.79
CA ALA A 61 -17.12 0.34 -3.93
C ALA A 61 -15.65 0.78 -4.03
N LEU A 62 -14.76 -0.11 -4.48
CA LEU A 62 -13.34 0.15 -4.59
C LEU A 62 -12.82 -0.39 -5.93
N PRO A 63 -12.15 0.43 -6.77
CA PRO A 63 -11.57 -0.07 -8.01
C PRO A 63 -10.43 -1.04 -7.69
N PHE A 64 -10.49 -2.23 -8.28
CA PHE A 64 -9.46 -3.24 -8.17
C PHE A 64 -8.46 -3.09 -9.33
N THR A 65 -7.25 -2.62 -9.00
CA THR A 65 -6.17 -2.33 -9.96
C THR A 65 -4.91 -3.14 -9.68
N GLY A 66 -3.96 -3.17 -10.62
CA GLY A 66 -2.68 -3.86 -10.44
C GLY A 66 -2.90 -5.36 -10.19
N ILE A 67 -2.30 -5.89 -9.14
CA ILE A 67 -2.46 -7.31 -8.74
C ILE A 67 -3.91 -7.73 -8.48
N LEU A 68 -4.81 -6.77 -8.23
CA LEU A 68 -6.24 -7.03 -8.05
C LEU A 68 -7.05 -6.85 -9.33
N SER A 69 -6.50 -6.37 -10.45
CA SER A 69 -7.28 -6.19 -11.69
C SER A 69 -7.89 -7.52 -12.17
N ASN A 70 -9.10 -7.46 -12.75
CA ASN A 70 -9.79 -8.59 -13.38
C ASN A 70 -9.43 -8.78 -14.86
N LYS A 71 -8.54 -7.95 -15.41
CA LYS A 71 -8.15 -8.02 -16.81
C LYS A 71 -6.82 -8.73 -16.97
N ALA A 72 -6.74 -9.70 -17.87
CA ALA A 72 -5.53 -10.49 -18.08
C ALA A 72 -4.38 -9.63 -18.61
N GLU A 73 -4.68 -8.61 -19.41
CA GLU A 73 -3.73 -7.62 -19.92
C GLU A 73 -3.15 -6.70 -18.83
N GLU A 74 -3.79 -6.61 -17.67
CA GLU A 74 -3.35 -5.82 -16.52
C GLU A 74 -2.80 -6.71 -15.38
N ASN A 75 -3.23 -7.96 -15.30
CA ASN A 75 -2.91 -8.90 -14.23
C ASN A 75 -2.88 -10.35 -14.76
N PRO A 76 -1.81 -10.75 -15.46
CA PRO A 76 -1.82 -11.93 -16.33
C PRO A 76 -2.09 -13.25 -15.62
N ASP A 77 -1.70 -13.34 -14.35
CA ASP A 77 -1.67 -14.59 -13.60
C ASP A 77 -2.80 -14.74 -12.56
N PHE A 78 -3.32 -13.61 -12.06
CA PHE A 78 -4.28 -13.60 -10.94
C PHE A 78 -5.64 -12.98 -11.31
N PHE A 79 -5.84 -12.53 -12.55
CA PHE A 79 -7.04 -11.78 -12.96
C PHE A 79 -8.37 -12.51 -12.71
N ASN A 80 -8.40 -13.83 -12.86
CA ASN A 80 -9.61 -14.63 -12.72
C ASN A 80 -9.77 -15.28 -11.33
N TRP A 81 -8.94 -14.90 -10.35
CA TRP A 81 -9.06 -15.42 -8.98
C TRP A 81 -10.16 -14.72 -8.19
N ASN A 82 -10.59 -15.33 -7.08
CA ASN A 82 -11.30 -14.59 -6.03
C ASN A 82 -10.33 -13.57 -5.46
N ARG A 83 -10.66 -12.29 -5.58
CA ARG A 83 -9.78 -11.19 -5.20
C ARG A 83 -10.45 -10.44 -4.06
N VAL A 84 -9.70 -10.21 -2.98
CA VAL A 84 -10.22 -9.62 -1.75
C VAL A 84 -9.32 -8.49 -1.32
N LYS A 85 -9.91 -7.37 -0.89
CA LYS A 85 -9.21 -6.28 -0.20
C LYS A 85 -9.74 -6.18 1.22
N ILE A 86 -8.98 -6.62 2.22
CA ILE A 86 -9.35 -6.43 3.63
C ILE A 86 -9.01 -5.00 4.03
N ARG A 87 -10.01 -4.25 4.50
CA ARG A 87 -9.86 -2.82 4.82
C ARG A 87 -9.17 -2.62 6.16
N TYR A 88 -8.29 -1.63 6.22
CA TYR A 88 -7.40 -1.42 7.35
C TYR A 88 -7.92 -0.34 8.29
N CYS A 89 -8.28 -0.72 9.53
CA CYS A 89 -8.88 0.19 10.49
C CYS A 89 -8.41 0.04 11.95
N ASP A 90 -7.39 -0.77 12.22
CA ASP A 90 -6.85 -1.00 13.57
C ASP A 90 -5.64 -0.11 13.89
N GLY A 91 -4.94 0.40 12.87
CA GLY A 91 -3.77 1.27 13.06
C GLY A 91 -2.49 0.57 13.52
N ALA A 92 -2.46 -0.77 13.55
CA ALA A 92 -1.37 -1.59 14.06
C ALA A 92 -1.05 -2.80 13.14
N SER A 93 -1.18 -2.65 11.81
CA SER A 93 -0.90 -3.72 10.83
C SER A 93 -1.62 -5.06 11.13
N PHE A 94 -2.89 -5.00 11.55
CA PHE A 94 -3.66 -6.19 11.90
C PHE A 94 -3.06 -7.06 13.03
N ALA A 95 -2.12 -6.53 13.83
CA ALA A 95 -1.40 -7.31 14.84
C ALA A 95 -1.82 -7.02 16.29
N GLY A 96 -2.49 -5.89 16.54
CA GLY A 96 -2.85 -5.46 17.90
C GLY A 96 -4.06 -6.19 18.49
N ASP A 97 -4.06 -6.37 19.81
CA ASP A 97 -5.25 -6.75 20.59
C ASP A 97 -5.25 -6.07 21.96
N SER A 98 -5.57 -4.78 21.98
CA SER A 98 -5.65 -3.97 23.19
C SER A 98 -6.71 -2.87 23.06
N GLU A 99 -6.85 -2.04 24.08
CA GLU A 99 -7.80 -0.92 24.10
C GLU A 99 -7.27 0.23 24.97
N ASP A 100 -7.70 1.45 24.67
CA ASP A 100 -7.58 2.61 25.55
C ASP A 100 -8.99 3.11 25.86
N LYS A 101 -9.56 2.64 26.98
CA LYS A 101 -10.92 2.98 27.40
C LYS A 101 -11.12 4.48 27.63
N ALA A 102 -10.10 5.16 28.15
CA ALA A 102 -10.18 6.60 28.43
C ALA A 102 -10.25 7.42 27.13
N ALA A 103 -9.56 6.96 26.08
CA ALA A 103 -9.60 7.58 24.76
C ALA A 103 -10.70 7.03 23.84
N GLN A 104 -11.43 6.01 24.28
CA GLN A 104 -12.37 5.23 23.47
C GLN A 104 -11.70 4.78 22.16
N LEU A 105 -10.59 4.06 22.29
CA LEU A 105 -9.83 3.49 21.18
C LEU A 105 -9.77 1.97 21.30
N GLU A 106 -10.04 1.29 20.20
CA GLU A 106 -10.06 -0.16 20.09
C GLU A 106 -8.95 -0.64 19.16
N PHE A 107 -7.90 -1.25 19.70
CA PHE A 107 -6.78 -1.76 18.92
C PHE A 107 -6.97 -3.25 18.66
N ARG A 108 -7.90 -3.61 17.77
CA ARG A 108 -8.34 -5.01 17.55
C ARG A 108 -7.82 -5.63 16.25
N GLY A 109 -6.64 -5.23 15.79
CA GLY A 109 -6.03 -5.72 14.55
C GLY A 109 -6.08 -7.24 14.38
N GLN A 110 -5.59 -8.00 15.37
CA GLN A 110 -5.56 -9.47 15.30
C GLN A 110 -6.98 -10.05 15.21
N ARG A 111 -7.94 -9.44 15.92
CA ARG A 111 -9.34 -9.89 15.89
C ARG A 111 -10.02 -9.56 14.57
N ILE A 112 -9.72 -8.40 13.98
CA ILE A 112 -10.17 -8.01 12.64
C ILE A 112 -9.65 -9.00 11.61
N TRP A 113 -8.36 -9.31 11.64
CA TRP A 113 -7.76 -10.33 10.78
C TRP A 113 -8.46 -11.68 10.93
N SER A 114 -8.59 -12.22 12.14
CA SER A 114 -9.22 -13.53 12.35
C SER A 114 -10.67 -13.55 11.85
N ALA A 115 -11.47 -12.53 12.19
CA ALA A 115 -12.86 -12.45 11.77
C ALA A 115 -13.02 -12.34 10.24
N ALA A 116 -12.17 -11.56 9.57
CA ALA A 116 -12.17 -11.46 8.11
C ALA A 116 -11.87 -12.82 7.46
N ILE A 117 -10.81 -13.47 7.93
CA ILE A 117 -10.35 -14.74 7.36
C ILE A 117 -11.35 -15.86 7.62
N ASP A 118 -11.93 -15.94 8.82
CA ASP A 118 -12.98 -16.92 9.14
C ASP A 118 -14.21 -16.75 8.24
N ASP A 119 -14.66 -15.51 8.01
CA ASP A 119 -15.78 -15.25 7.11
C ASP A 119 -15.45 -15.64 5.66
N LEU A 120 -14.26 -15.30 5.16
CA LEU A 120 -13.81 -15.70 3.82
C LEU A 120 -13.68 -17.23 3.69
N MET A 121 -13.21 -17.92 4.74
CA MET A 121 -13.18 -19.38 4.82
C MET A 121 -14.57 -19.98 4.68
N SER A 122 -15.57 -19.39 5.35
CA SER A 122 -16.97 -19.81 5.23
C SER A 122 -17.53 -19.58 3.82
N LYS A 123 -17.06 -18.53 3.14
CA LYS A 123 -17.44 -18.13 1.77
C LYS A 123 -16.77 -18.93 0.65
N GLY A 124 -16.11 -20.03 0.99
CA GLY A 124 -15.55 -21.00 0.06
C GLY A 124 -14.02 -21.02 0.02
N MET A 125 -13.33 -20.09 0.69
CA MET A 125 -11.86 -20.09 0.70
C MET A 125 -11.29 -21.36 1.34
N ARG A 126 -12.02 -21.99 2.26
CA ARG A 126 -11.60 -23.26 2.88
C ARG A 126 -11.36 -24.40 1.90
N ASN A 127 -11.96 -24.32 0.71
CA ASN A 127 -11.84 -25.33 -0.36
C ASN A 127 -10.81 -24.93 -1.42
N ALA A 128 -10.08 -23.83 -1.24
CA ALA A 128 -9.17 -23.29 -2.23
C ALA A 128 -8.10 -24.31 -2.65
N ASN A 129 -7.84 -24.36 -3.96
CA ASN A 129 -6.68 -25.06 -4.50
C ASN A 129 -5.40 -24.24 -4.29
N GLN A 130 -5.53 -22.92 -4.34
CA GLN A 130 -4.44 -21.97 -4.31
C GLN A 130 -4.84 -20.72 -3.52
N ALA A 131 -3.96 -20.21 -2.68
CA ALA A 131 -4.17 -18.98 -1.94
C ALA A 131 -2.89 -18.13 -1.86
N LEU A 132 -3.01 -16.83 -2.11
CA LEU A 132 -1.95 -15.85 -1.98
C LEU A 132 -2.38 -14.80 -0.96
N LEU A 133 -1.66 -14.71 0.16
CA LEU A 133 -1.76 -13.58 1.07
C LEU A 133 -0.83 -12.48 0.59
N SER A 134 -1.34 -11.28 0.40
CA SER A 134 -0.59 -10.14 -0.12
C SER A 134 -0.96 -8.88 0.64
N GLY A 135 -0.17 -7.83 0.51
CA GLY A 135 -0.47 -6.53 1.10
C GLY A 135 0.59 -5.51 0.74
N CYS A 136 0.24 -4.23 0.85
CA CYS A 136 1.20 -3.15 0.71
C CYS A 136 1.46 -2.40 2.03
N SER A 137 2.70 -1.96 2.28
CA SER A 137 3.04 -1.00 3.34
C SER A 137 2.73 -1.62 4.70
N ALA A 138 1.90 -0.98 5.52
CA ALA A 138 1.39 -1.60 6.75
C ALA A 138 0.69 -2.96 6.50
N GLY A 139 0.01 -3.14 5.36
CA GLY A 139 -0.57 -4.42 4.95
C GLY A 139 0.47 -5.41 4.42
N GLY A 140 1.57 -4.92 3.86
CA GLY A 140 2.72 -5.75 3.47
C GLY A 140 3.46 -6.26 4.70
N LEU A 141 3.64 -5.43 5.73
CA LEU A 141 4.11 -5.88 7.03
C LEU A 141 3.17 -6.94 7.62
N ALA A 142 1.86 -6.69 7.59
CA ALA A 142 0.85 -7.63 8.05
C ALA A 142 0.90 -8.97 7.29
N SER A 143 1.16 -8.96 5.97
CA SER A 143 1.28 -10.20 5.20
C SER A 143 2.48 -11.03 5.60
N ILE A 144 3.56 -10.41 6.10
CA ILE A 144 4.69 -11.12 6.73
C ILE A 144 4.25 -11.70 8.09
N LEU A 145 3.66 -10.86 8.95
CA LEU A 145 3.28 -11.23 10.32
C LEU A 145 2.31 -12.42 10.37
N HIS A 146 1.31 -12.43 9.48
CA HIS A 146 0.27 -13.46 9.45
C HIS A 146 0.56 -14.59 8.45
N CYS A 147 1.73 -14.62 7.81
CA CYS A 147 1.97 -15.56 6.70
C CYS A 147 1.83 -17.03 7.11
N ASP A 148 2.48 -17.42 8.22
CA ASP A 148 2.43 -18.79 8.73
C ASP A 148 1.05 -19.13 9.33
N GLU A 149 0.40 -18.16 9.97
CA GLU A 149 -0.97 -18.30 10.47
C GLU A 149 -1.91 -18.61 9.29
N PHE A 150 -1.85 -17.82 8.22
CA PHE A 150 -2.66 -18.01 7.02
C PHE A 150 -2.41 -19.37 6.38
N ARG A 151 -1.15 -19.80 6.25
CA ARG A 151 -0.82 -21.15 5.73
C ARG A 151 -1.46 -22.25 6.55
N TYR A 152 -1.48 -22.12 7.88
CA TYR A 152 -1.95 -23.17 8.77
C TYR A 152 -3.46 -23.44 8.65
N LEU A 153 -4.23 -22.48 8.14
CA LEU A 153 -5.67 -22.62 7.96
C LEU A 153 -6.07 -23.56 6.81
N PHE A 154 -5.12 -23.95 5.95
CA PHE A 154 -5.38 -24.79 4.78
C PHE A 154 -4.74 -26.18 4.90
N PRO A 155 -5.33 -27.22 4.28
CA PRO A 155 -4.69 -28.52 4.14
C PRO A 155 -3.30 -28.45 3.51
N ARG A 156 -2.50 -29.52 3.67
CA ARG A 156 -1.16 -29.61 3.06
C ARG A 156 -1.20 -29.61 1.53
N THR A 157 -2.33 -29.99 0.93
CA THR A 157 -2.56 -30.04 -0.52
C THR A 157 -2.80 -28.68 -1.16
N THR A 158 -3.31 -27.69 -0.41
CA THR A 158 -3.50 -26.33 -0.92
C THR A 158 -2.15 -25.64 -1.09
N LYS A 159 -1.91 -25.04 -2.26
CA LYS A 159 -0.74 -24.19 -2.49
C LYS A 159 -1.00 -22.83 -1.84
N VAL A 160 -0.28 -22.51 -0.77
CA VAL A 160 -0.36 -21.21 -0.10
C VAL A 160 1.01 -20.55 -0.09
N LYS A 161 1.06 -19.28 -0.47
CA LYS A 161 2.26 -18.44 -0.38
C LYS A 161 1.88 -17.02 0.05
N CYS A 162 2.88 -16.23 0.43
CA CYS A 162 2.68 -14.84 0.84
C CYS A 162 3.53 -13.87 0.02
N LEU A 163 3.03 -12.65 -0.19
CA LEU A 163 3.72 -11.55 -0.86
C LEU A 163 3.68 -10.32 0.05
N SER A 164 4.83 -9.75 0.32
CA SER A 164 4.94 -8.46 1.01
C SER A 164 5.47 -7.43 0.03
N ASP A 165 4.63 -6.45 -0.31
CA ASP A 165 5.01 -5.27 -1.08
C ASP A 165 5.27 -4.08 -0.16
N ALA A 166 6.47 -3.50 -0.23
CA ALA A 166 6.88 -2.36 0.60
C ALA A 166 6.63 -2.58 2.12
N GLY A 167 6.66 -3.84 2.56
CA GLY A 167 6.38 -4.26 3.94
C GLY A 167 7.64 -4.50 4.77
N LEU A 168 8.82 -4.64 4.13
CA LEU A 168 10.10 -4.79 4.81
C LEU A 168 10.63 -3.45 5.34
N PHE A 169 10.09 -2.99 6.46
CA PHE A 169 10.61 -1.82 7.17
C PHE A 169 11.84 -2.18 8.02
N LEU A 170 12.85 -1.31 8.00
CA LEU A 170 14.10 -1.51 8.75
C LEU A 170 14.22 -0.57 9.93
N ASP A 171 14.88 -1.02 10.99
CA ASP A 171 15.29 -0.18 12.10
C ASP A 171 16.59 0.56 11.77
N ALA A 172 16.51 1.45 10.78
CA ALA A 172 17.63 2.20 10.28
C ALA A 172 17.83 3.51 11.05
N VAL A 173 19.10 3.91 11.16
CA VAL A 173 19.51 5.21 11.70
C VAL A 173 19.02 6.33 10.77
N ASP A 174 18.43 7.37 11.33
CA ASP A 174 17.98 8.56 10.61
C ASP A 174 19.12 9.58 10.41
N VAL A 175 18.86 10.64 9.65
CA VAL A 175 19.87 11.65 9.28
C VAL A 175 20.40 12.48 10.46
N SER A 176 19.76 12.39 11.62
CA SER A 176 20.23 13.00 12.87
C SER A 176 21.06 12.04 13.74
N GLY A 177 21.19 10.78 13.34
CA GLY A 177 21.83 9.72 14.13
C GLY A 177 20.87 8.99 15.09
N GLY A 178 19.57 9.31 15.05
CA GLY A 178 18.54 8.67 15.87
C GLY A 178 17.92 7.43 15.21
N HIS A 179 16.93 6.84 15.88
CA HIS A 179 16.12 5.73 15.35
C HIS A 179 14.64 6.13 15.30
N THR A 180 14.29 7.05 14.38
CA THR A 180 12.92 7.56 14.25
C THR A 180 11.87 6.44 14.16
N LEU A 181 12.04 5.44 13.30
CA LEU A 181 11.02 4.40 13.12
C LEU A 181 10.92 3.46 14.34
N ARG A 182 12.03 3.18 15.03
CA ARG A 182 11.99 2.42 16.31
C ARG A 182 11.15 3.15 17.34
N ASN A 183 11.40 4.44 17.51
CA ASN A 183 10.64 5.28 18.45
C ASN A 183 9.17 5.35 18.05
N PHE A 184 8.90 5.43 16.74
CA PHE A 184 7.54 5.41 16.22
C PHE A 184 6.84 4.09 16.51
N PHE A 185 7.45 2.95 16.16
CA PHE A 185 6.89 1.61 16.41
C PHE A 185 6.74 1.28 17.90
N GLY A 186 7.62 1.78 18.78
CA GLY A 186 7.45 1.63 20.22
C GLY A 186 6.15 2.24 20.77
N GLY A 187 5.55 3.20 20.05
CA GLY A 187 4.22 3.73 20.36
C GLY A 187 3.06 3.01 19.65
N VAL A 188 3.33 2.16 18.65
CA VAL A 188 2.32 1.35 17.94
C VAL A 188 2.13 0.02 18.66
N VAL A 189 3.24 -0.65 18.98
CA VAL A 189 3.25 -1.91 19.72
C VAL A 189 4.36 -1.91 20.76
N GLY A 190 4.11 -2.50 21.93
CA GLY A 190 5.10 -2.62 23.00
C GLY A 190 6.16 -3.72 22.76
N LEU A 191 6.31 -4.24 21.53
CA LEU A 191 7.09 -5.45 21.23
C LEU A 191 8.14 -5.21 20.14
N GLN A 192 9.33 -5.79 20.31
CA GLN A 192 10.44 -5.74 19.35
C GLN A 192 10.16 -6.52 18.04
N CYS A 193 9.18 -7.43 18.03
CA CYS A 193 8.85 -8.29 16.89
C CYS A 193 8.04 -7.61 15.77
N PHE A 194 7.89 -6.29 15.80
CA PHE A 194 7.20 -5.53 14.76
C PHE A 194 8.09 -5.20 13.57
N PHE A 195 9.41 -5.21 13.77
CA PHE A 195 10.36 -5.02 12.68
C PHE A 195 10.54 -6.33 11.90
N PRO A 196 10.17 -6.36 10.61
CA PRO A 196 10.21 -7.58 9.80
C PRO A 196 11.63 -8.16 9.64
N GLU A 197 12.66 -7.34 9.70
CA GLU A 197 14.06 -7.81 9.63
C GLU A 197 14.44 -8.85 10.70
N HIS A 198 13.73 -8.88 11.83
CA HIS A 198 13.96 -9.86 12.90
C HIS A 198 13.16 -11.15 12.76
N LEU A 199 12.16 -11.20 11.86
CA LEU A 199 11.22 -12.31 11.76
C LEU A 199 11.17 -12.98 10.40
N ILE A 200 11.52 -12.28 9.31
CA ILE A 200 11.43 -12.83 7.94
C ILE A 200 12.20 -14.15 7.77
N ALA A 201 13.35 -14.31 8.44
CA ALA A 201 14.15 -15.53 8.33
C ALA A 201 13.49 -16.76 9.01
N ASN A 202 12.53 -16.52 9.89
CA ASN A 202 11.82 -17.55 10.65
C ASN A 202 10.47 -17.92 10.04
N VAL A 203 9.97 -17.16 9.06
CA VAL A 203 8.74 -17.48 8.33
C VAL A 203 8.95 -18.77 7.55
N LYS A 204 8.12 -19.78 7.82
CA LYS A 204 8.26 -21.12 7.23
C LYS A 204 7.57 -21.22 5.87
N THR A 205 6.49 -20.48 5.70
CA THR A 205 5.70 -20.43 4.47
C THR A 205 6.46 -19.67 3.39
N PRO A 206 6.44 -20.13 2.11
CA PRO A 206 7.09 -19.40 1.03
C PRO A 206 6.61 -17.95 0.96
N LEU A 207 7.55 -17.03 1.13
CA LEU A 207 7.31 -15.59 1.13
C LEU A 207 8.07 -14.92 -0.02
N PHE A 208 7.46 -13.95 -0.66
CA PHE A 208 8.08 -13.07 -1.64
C PHE A 208 8.19 -11.66 -1.07
N ILE A 209 9.39 -11.10 -1.06
CA ILE A 209 9.60 -9.69 -0.71
C ILE A 209 9.76 -8.88 -1.99
N LEU A 210 8.79 -8.01 -2.24
CA LEU A 210 8.88 -6.94 -3.21
C LEU A 210 9.11 -5.64 -2.45
N ASN A 211 10.30 -5.06 -2.56
CA ASN A 211 10.62 -3.83 -1.86
C ASN A 211 11.50 -2.95 -2.75
N ALA A 212 11.22 -1.66 -2.77
CA ALA A 212 12.20 -0.70 -3.27
C ALA A 212 13.37 -0.63 -2.28
N ALA A 213 14.61 -0.69 -2.79
CA ALA A 213 15.82 -0.49 -1.98
C ALA A 213 15.85 0.88 -1.30
N TYR A 214 15.16 1.87 -1.91
CA TYR A 214 14.97 3.22 -1.40
C TYR A 214 13.47 3.49 -1.26
N ASP A 215 12.80 2.72 -0.40
CA ASP A 215 11.37 2.90 -0.13
C ASP A 215 11.07 4.37 0.19
N SER A 216 10.26 5.00 -0.67
CA SER A 216 10.09 6.46 -0.62
C SER A 216 9.36 6.91 0.63
N TRP A 217 8.50 6.06 1.20
CA TRP A 217 7.86 6.33 2.47
C TRP A 217 8.88 6.27 3.61
N GLN A 218 9.70 5.22 3.68
CA GLN A 218 10.69 5.10 4.75
C GLN A 218 11.75 6.21 4.68
N VAL A 219 12.17 6.63 3.48
CA VAL A 219 13.05 7.79 3.30
C VAL A 219 12.44 9.06 3.90
N GLN A 220 11.15 9.33 3.64
CA GLN A 220 10.50 10.56 4.08
C GLN A 220 10.07 10.53 5.54
N ALA A 221 9.52 9.42 6.00
CA ALA A 221 8.88 9.28 7.31
C ALA A 221 9.83 8.80 8.41
N SER A 222 10.89 8.06 8.06
CA SER A 222 11.84 7.49 9.02
C SER A 222 13.24 8.09 8.87
N LEU A 223 13.83 8.09 7.68
CA LEU A 223 15.23 8.44 7.53
C LEU A 223 15.46 9.96 7.59
N ALA A 224 14.62 10.74 6.93
CA ALA A 224 14.74 12.19 6.87
C ALA A 224 13.41 12.92 7.20
N PRO A 225 12.72 12.60 8.30
CA PRO A 225 11.56 13.38 8.75
C PRO A 225 11.99 14.80 9.12
N SER A 226 11.04 15.74 9.12
CA SER A 226 11.34 17.14 9.49
C SER A 226 11.90 17.29 10.91
N SER A 227 11.61 16.35 11.81
CA SER A 227 12.18 16.32 13.17
C SER A 227 13.65 15.93 13.21
N ALA A 228 14.13 15.11 12.27
CA ALA A 228 15.54 14.71 12.16
C ALA A 228 16.34 15.64 11.23
N ASP A 229 15.66 16.42 10.37
CA ASP A 229 16.24 17.41 9.47
C ASP A 229 15.70 18.83 9.72
N PRO A 230 15.95 19.43 10.90
CA PRO A 230 15.39 20.74 11.26
C PRO A 230 15.89 21.88 10.38
N ARG A 231 17.03 21.70 9.71
CA ARG A 231 17.62 22.68 8.78
C ARG A 231 17.18 22.48 7.33
N GLY A 232 16.43 21.42 7.03
CA GLY A 232 15.84 21.18 5.72
C GLY A 232 16.83 20.75 4.63
N TYR A 233 18.00 20.21 4.99
CA TYR A 233 19.01 19.79 4.01
C TYR A 233 18.54 18.63 3.12
N TRP A 234 17.63 17.80 3.63
CA TRP A 234 17.08 16.65 2.94
C TRP A 234 15.77 16.93 2.21
N ARG A 235 15.18 18.13 2.39
CA ARG A 235 13.87 18.49 1.83
C ARG A 235 13.77 18.24 0.33
N ASP A 236 14.76 18.72 -0.43
CA ASP A 236 14.74 18.61 -1.89
C ASP A 236 15.03 17.17 -2.34
N CYS A 237 15.97 16.48 -1.69
CA CYS A 237 16.36 15.10 -1.97
C CYS A 237 15.21 14.10 -1.73
N LYS A 238 14.50 14.18 -0.59
CA LYS A 238 13.43 13.23 -0.25
C LYS A 238 12.16 13.41 -1.08
N MET A 239 11.96 14.60 -1.67
CA MET A 239 10.86 14.90 -2.59
C MET A 239 11.23 14.60 -4.05
N ASN A 240 12.51 14.77 -4.40
CA ASN A 240 13.04 14.46 -5.72
C ASN A 240 14.46 13.91 -5.59
N HIS A 241 14.60 12.60 -5.74
CA HIS A 241 15.87 11.90 -5.56
C HIS A 241 16.96 12.35 -6.55
N ALA A 242 16.58 12.94 -7.70
CA ALA A 242 17.54 13.55 -8.63
C ALA A 242 18.21 14.83 -8.09
N ARG A 243 17.70 15.39 -6.99
CA ARG A 243 18.27 16.56 -6.28
C ARG A 243 19.14 16.17 -5.09
N CYS A 244 19.34 14.88 -4.84
CA CYS A 244 20.22 14.43 -3.77
C CYS A 244 21.69 14.75 -4.12
N SER A 245 22.42 15.32 -3.17
CA SER A 245 23.87 15.43 -3.25
C SER A 245 24.53 14.04 -3.16
N SER A 246 25.80 13.93 -3.56
CA SER A 246 26.57 12.69 -3.44
C SER A 246 26.60 12.13 -2.02
N SER A 247 26.67 13.00 -1.01
CA SER A 247 26.64 12.58 0.40
C SER A 247 25.29 12.00 0.83
N GLN A 248 24.18 12.56 0.33
CA GLN A 248 22.84 12.05 0.60
C GLN A 248 22.61 10.70 -0.10
N ILE A 249 23.08 10.57 -1.34
CA ILE A 249 23.06 9.28 -2.03
C ILE A 249 23.89 8.24 -1.27
N GLN A 250 25.08 8.60 -0.77
CA GLN A 250 25.91 7.68 0.01
C GLN A 250 25.21 7.20 1.29
N PHE A 251 24.50 8.09 1.98
CA PHE A 251 23.67 7.71 3.13
C PHE A 251 22.54 6.74 2.72
N LEU A 252 21.84 7.01 1.62
CA LEU A 252 20.81 6.12 1.08
C LEU A 252 21.40 4.77 0.63
N GLN A 253 22.65 4.73 0.16
CA GLN A 253 23.35 3.47 -0.09
C GLN A 253 23.61 2.67 1.19
N GLY A 254 23.93 3.36 2.29
CA GLY A 254 24.00 2.74 3.62
C GLY A 254 22.69 2.05 3.99
N PHE A 255 21.55 2.73 3.78
CA PHE A 255 20.22 2.17 4.00
C PHE A 255 19.93 0.93 3.12
N ARG A 256 20.22 1.01 1.81
CA ARG A 256 20.12 -0.16 0.92
C ARG A 256 20.97 -1.33 1.43
N ASN A 257 22.22 -1.08 1.81
CA ASN A 257 23.11 -2.14 2.29
C ASN A 257 22.61 -2.76 3.59
N HIS A 258 21.96 -1.97 4.46
CA HIS A 258 21.27 -2.50 5.63
C HIS A 258 20.15 -3.46 5.22
N MET A 259 19.29 -3.07 4.27
CA MET A 259 18.23 -3.95 3.74
C MET A 259 18.80 -5.27 3.21
N LEU A 260 19.84 -5.20 2.38
CA LEU A 260 20.46 -6.38 1.77
C LEU A 260 21.09 -7.30 2.82
N ASN A 261 21.65 -6.75 3.89
CA ASN A 261 22.14 -7.52 5.01
C ASN A 261 21.01 -8.22 5.78
N ALA A 262 19.90 -7.51 6.05
CA ALA A 262 18.74 -8.05 6.75
C ALA A 262 18.12 -9.26 6.03
N ILE A 263 18.09 -9.25 4.68
CA ILE A 263 17.50 -10.34 3.89
C ILE A 263 18.47 -11.49 3.60
N LYS A 264 19.74 -11.46 4.03
CA LYS A 264 20.71 -12.53 3.75
C LYS A 264 20.19 -13.91 4.19
N GLY A 265 19.73 -14.02 5.44
CA GLY A 265 19.21 -15.28 5.97
C GLY A 265 17.95 -15.75 5.22
N PHE A 266 17.01 -14.82 5.00
CA PHE A 266 15.79 -15.05 4.23
C PHE A 266 16.08 -15.58 2.81
N SER A 267 17.09 -15.00 2.16
CA SER A 267 17.50 -15.35 0.80
C SER A 267 18.14 -16.74 0.68
N MET A 268 18.45 -17.44 1.78
CA MET A 268 19.02 -18.79 1.68
C MET A 268 17.98 -19.80 1.19
N SER A 269 16.71 -19.64 1.56
CA SER A 269 15.62 -20.54 1.13
C SER A 269 15.34 -20.43 -0.36
N ARG A 270 15.36 -21.56 -1.07
CA ARG A 270 15.01 -21.62 -2.51
C ARG A 270 13.51 -21.45 -2.76
N GLN A 271 12.68 -21.54 -1.72
CA GLN A 271 11.23 -21.37 -1.84
C GLN A 271 10.82 -19.90 -1.77
N ASN A 272 11.67 -19.04 -1.20
CA ASN A 272 11.42 -17.61 -1.08
C ASN A 272 11.76 -16.87 -2.37
N GLY A 273 11.06 -15.76 -2.60
CA GLY A 273 11.29 -14.88 -3.73
C GLY A 273 11.71 -13.47 -3.31
N LEU A 274 12.50 -12.81 -4.15
CA LEU A 274 13.00 -11.45 -3.93
C LEU A 274 12.92 -10.64 -5.21
N PHE A 275 12.35 -9.44 -5.12
CA PHE A 275 12.45 -8.42 -6.16
C PHE A 275 12.75 -7.07 -5.48
N ILE A 276 14.04 -6.72 -5.43
CA ILE A 276 14.54 -5.51 -4.79
C ILE A 276 15.05 -4.56 -5.87
N ASN A 277 14.21 -3.63 -6.30
CA ASN A 277 14.57 -2.65 -7.34
C ASN A 277 15.13 -1.37 -6.74
N SER A 278 15.87 -0.59 -7.53
CA SER A 278 16.48 0.67 -7.10
C SER A 278 15.63 1.91 -7.39
N CYS A 279 14.32 1.73 -7.57
CA CYS A 279 13.40 2.84 -7.71
C CYS A 279 13.11 3.48 -6.35
N PHE A 280 12.74 4.76 -6.37
CA PHE A 280 12.19 5.46 -5.21
C PHE A 280 10.67 5.31 -5.25
N ALA A 281 10.18 4.19 -4.74
CA ALA A 281 8.78 3.78 -4.83
C ALA A 281 8.24 3.26 -3.50
N HIS A 282 6.92 3.22 -3.40
CA HIS A 282 6.17 2.63 -2.29
C HIS A 282 4.84 2.10 -2.86
N CYS A 283 4.42 0.89 -2.48
CA CYS A 283 3.26 0.18 -3.05
C CYS A 283 3.30 -0.01 -4.57
N GLN A 284 4.01 -1.04 -5.01
CA GLN A 284 4.22 -1.35 -6.42
C GLN A 284 3.22 -2.36 -7.00
N THR A 285 2.57 -3.19 -6.18
CA THR A 285 1.59 -4.19 -6.68
C THR A 285 0.22 -3.59 -6.97
N GLU A 286 -0.17 -2.55 -6.23
CA GLU A 286 -1.53 -1.99 -6.30
C GLU A 286 -1.70 -0.98 -7.45
N ARG A 287 -0.59 -0.50 -8.01
CA ARG A 287 -0.60 0.48 -9.10
C ARG A 287 -0.29 -0.19 -10.43
N GLN A 288 -1.13 0.06 -11.43
CA GLN A 288 -0.97 -0.54 -12.74
C GLN A 288 0.36 -0.14 -13.42
N ASP A 289 0.77 1.12 -13.24
CA ASP A 289 1.98 1.63 -13.86
C ASP A 289 3.24 0.89 -13.38
N THR A 290 3.28 0.47 -12.12
CA THR A 290 4.40 -0.33 -11.56
C THR A 290 4.19 -1.84 -11.65
N TRP A 291 2.96 -2.33 -11.61
CA TRP A 291 2.68 -3.77 -11.58
C TRP A 291 2.91 -4.43 -12.94
N PHE A 292 2.19 -3.98 -13.96
CA PHE A 292 2.18 -4.60 -15.29
C PHE A 292 1.80 -3.60 -16.38
N SER A 293 2.73 -2.69 -16.67
CA SER A 293 2.65 -1.77 -17.81
C SER A 293 3.95 -1.81 -18.60
N ASP A 294 3.96 -1.29 -19.82
CA ASP A 294 5.15 -1.19 -20.68
C ASP A 294 6.31 -0.40 -20.02
N ASN A 295 5.99 0.44 -19.04
CA ASN A 295 6.95 1.27 -18.31
C ASN A 295 7.15 0.81 -16.86
N SER A 296 6.63 -0.37 -16.49
CA SER A 296 6.81 -0.93 -15.15
C SER A 296 8.30 -1.16 -14.82
N PRO A 297 8.68 -1.10 -13.53
CA PRO A 297 10.01 -1.48 -13.06
C PRO A 297 10.43 -2.86 -13.54
N LEU A 298 11.58 -2.90 -14.19
CA LEU A 298 12.26 -4.12 -14.61
C LEU A 298 13.54 -4.29 -13.80
N ILE A 299 13.95 -5.52 -13.53
CA ILE A 299 15.35 -5.85 -13.18
C ILE A 299 15.82 -6.84 -14.26
N GLY A 300 16.81 -6.46 -15.06
CA GLY A 300 17.04 -7.10 -16.35
C GLY A 300 15.83 -6.90 -17.27
N ASN A 301 15.32 -7.99 -17.86
CA ASN A 301 14.07 -7.99 -18.63
C ASN A 301 12.83 -8.45 -17.84
N LYS A 302 12.93 -8.65 -16.53
CA LYS A 302 11.83 -9.18 -15.73
C LYS A 302 11.09 -8.07 -14.98
N GLY A 303 9.81 -7.88 -15.31
CA GLY A 303 8.91 -7.00 -14.58
C GLY A 303 8.28 -7.64 -13.34
N ILE A 304 7.72 -6.81 -12.46
CA ILE A 304 7.20 -7.21 -11.14
C ILE A 304 6.12 -8.31 -11.26
N ALA A 305 5.06 -8.10 -12.05
CA ALA A 305 3.98 -9.08 -12.16
C ALA A 305 4.47 -10.46 -12.65
N LEU A 306 5.34 -10.46 -13.66
CA LEU A 306 5.92 -11.69 -14.19
C LEU A 306 6.83 -12.38 -13.17
N ALA A 307 7.63 -11.62 -12.42
CA ALA A 307 8.46 -12.15 -11.35
C ALA A 307 7.61 -12.81 -10.24
N VAL A 308 6.56 -12.14 -9.79
CA VAL A 308 5.65 -12.69 -8.76
C VAL A 308 4.94 -13.94 -9.27
N GLY A 309 4.42 -13.90 -10.50
CA GLY A 309 3.76 -15.05 -11.12
C GLY A 309 4.69 -16.24 -11.29
N ASP A 310 5.89 -16.01 -11.85
CA ASP A 310 6.87 -17.08 -12.06
C ASP A 310 7.28 -17.75 -10.76
N TRP A 311 7.51 -16.95 -9.72
CA TRP A 311 7.76 -17.49 -8.39
C TRP A 311 6.54 -18.23 -7.82
N TYR A 312 5.35 -17.64 -7.88
CA TYR A 312 4.16 -18.22 -7.25
C TYR A 312 3.82 -19.59 -7.83
N PHE A 313 3.81 -19.68 -9.16
CA PHE A 313 3.50 -20.90 -9.88
C PHE A 313 4.67 -21.89 -9.98
N ASN A 314 5.84 -21.55 -9.43
CA ASN A 314 7.09 -22.32 -9.52
C ASN A 314 7.58 -22.48 -10.96
N ARG A 315 7.35 -21.48 -11.83
CA ARG A 315 7.91 -21.43 -13.18
C ARG A 315 9.41 -21.08 -13.15
N ALA A 316 9.83 -20.24 -12.18
CA ALA A 316 11.24 -19.92 -11.96
C ALA A 316 11.51 -19.53 -10.50
N GLY A 317 12.75 -19.74 -10.04
CA GLY A 317 13.26 -19.16 -8.79
C GLY A 317 13.63 -17.70 -9.00
N ILE A 318 13.08 -16.79 -8.21
CA ILE A 318 13.23 -15.35 -8.41
C ILE A 318 14.04 -14.73 -7.28
N ARG A 319 15.22 -14.22 -7.61
CA ARG A 319 16.11 -13.49 -6.70
C ARG A 319 16.71 -12.28 -7.42
N ALA A 320 15.86 -11.31 -7.71
CA ALA A 320 16.26 -10.10 -8.41
C ALA A 320 16.63 -9.02 -7.40
N ILE A 321 17.88 -8.58 -7.41
CA ILE A 321 18.38 -7.44 -6.63
C ILE A 321 19.11 -6.53 -7.60
N ASP A 322 18.70 -5.27 -7.60
CA ASP A 322 19.15 -4.27 -8.56
C ASP A 322 20.45 -3.55 -8.13
N CYS A 323 21.11 -2.86 -9.05
CA CYS A 323 22.29 -2.03 -8.83
C CYS A 323 22.02 -0.86 -7.85
N PRO A 324 23.02 -0.35 -7.12
CA PRO A 324 22.84 0.86 -6.31
C PRO A 324 22.50 2.09 -7.19
N TYR A 325 21.66 3.01 -6.70
CA TYR A 325 21.30 4.25 -7.38
C TYR A 325 22.38 5.35 -7.22
N PRO A 326 22.67 6.16 -8.24
CA PRO A 326 22.23 5.98 -9.63
C PRO A 326 22.91 4.73 -10.21
N CYS A 327 22.15 3.91 -10.91
CA CYS A 327 22.70 2.81 -11.67
C CYS A 327 23.49 3.40 -12.84
N LEU A 328 24.80 3.62 -12.66
CA LEU A 328 25.68 4.18 -13.68
C LEU A 328 26.24 3.04 -14.55
N ASP A 329 26.08 3.21 -15.87
CA ASP A 329 26.66 2.33 -16.89
C ASP A 329 28.19 2.45 -16.87
N PHE A 330 28.89 1.38 -16.51
CA PHE A 330 30.31 1.24 -16.83
C PHE A 330 30.48 0.13 -17.87
N GLY A 331 30.27 0.49 -19.15
CA GLY A 331 30.90 -0.14 -20.29
C GLY A 331 30.38 -1.51 -20.76
N ASN A 332 30.03 -1.54 -22.05
CA ASN A 332 29.76 -2.68 -22.94
C ASN A 332 28.33 -3.26 -22.98
N ALA A 333 27.92 -3.50 -24.23
CA ALA A 333 26.57 -3.74 -24.70
C ALA A 333 25.87 -4.95 -24.06
N GLN A 334 24.54 -4.83 -23.96
CA GLN A 334 23.56 -5.91 -23.63
C GLN A 334 23.50 -6.43 -22.18
N THR A 335 23.60 -5.55 -21.17
CA THR A 335 23.02 -5.84 -19.85
C THR A 335 21.83 -4.92 -19.59
N GLU A 336 20.64 -5.51 -19.50
CA GLU A 336 19.35 -4.82 -19.54
C GLU A 336 19.11 -4.01 -18.26
N ARG A 337 18.76 -2.73 -18.46
CA ARG A 337 18.59 -1.68 -17.46
C ARG A 337 17.41 -1.95 -16.51
N THR A 338 17.53 -1.47 -15.28
CA THR A 338 16.34 -1.25 -14.44
C THR A 338 15.59 -0.01 -14.90
N LYS A 339 14.40 -0.23 -15.46
CA LYS A 339 13.52 0.84 -15.93
C LYS A 339 12.62 1.32 -14.79
N CYS A 340 13.11 2.20 -13.94
CA CYS A 340 12.22 2.87 -12.99
C CYS A 340 11.28 3.82 -13.73
N ILE A 341 10.03 3.92 -13.27
CA ILE A 341 9.14 5.00 -13.72
C ILE A 341 9.75 6.32 -13.24
N SER A 342 10.37 7.07 -14.15
CA SER A 342 10.77 8.45 -13.91
C SER A 342 9.52 9.33 -13.91
N ARG A 343 8.75 9.30 -12.82
CA ARG A 343 7.86 10.43 -12.55
C ARG A 343 8.76 11.60 -12.18
N ALA A 344 9.29 12.31 -13.17
CA ALA A 344 9.49 13.75 -13.01
C ALA A 344 8.08 14.33 -12.99
N PRO A 345 7.52 14.72 -11.82
CA PRO A 345 6.15 15.21 -11.76
C PRO A 345 5.98 16.54 -12.52
N CYS A 346 7.09 17.15 -12.97
CA CYS A 346 7.10 18.50 -13.52
C CYS A 346 6.81 18.61 -15.03
N LEU A 347 6.91 17.53 -15.83
CA LEU A 347 6.74 17.65 -17.28
C LEU A 347 5.27 17.55 -17.72
N LEU A 348 4.48 16.62 -17.18
CA LEU A 348 3.05 16.52 -17.53
C LEU A 348 2.21 17.69 -16.99
N ALA A 349 2.53 18.22 -15.81
CA ALA A 349 1.78 19.33 -15.21
C ALA A 349 1.80 20.60 -16.08
N LYS A 350 2.87 20.85 -16.85
CA LYS A 350 2.98 22.02 -17.74
C LYS A 350 2.03 21.98 -18.94
N TYR A 351 1.50 20.80 -19.29
CA TYR A 351 0.64 20.59 -20.46
C TYR A 351 -0.82 20.33 -20.11
N LEU A 352 -1.19 20.20 -18.82
CA LEU A 352 -2.59 20.11 -18.43
C LEU A 352 -3.27 21.50 -18.53
N MET A 353 -4.06 21.70 -19.58
CA MET A 353 -5.03 22.81 -19.68
C MET A 353 -6.33 22.41 -18.98
N LEU A 354 -6.84 23.29 -18.11
CA LEU A 354 -8.17 23.12 -17.52
C LEU A 354 -9.23 23.76 -18.44
N LEU A 355 -10.27 23.00 -18.81
CA LEU A 355 -11.46 23.50 -19.50
C LEU A 355 -12.61 23.53 -18.49
N VAL A 356 -13.24 24.69 -18.29
CA VAL A 356 -14.45 24.83 -17.49
C VAL A 356 -15.66 24.84 -18.42
N MET A 357 -16.65 23.99 -18.12
CA MET A 357 -17.92 23.95 -18.83
C MET A 357 -18.80 25.11 -18.37
N GLY A 358 -19.20 25.98 -19.28
CA GLY A 358 -20.26 26.95 -19.04
C GLY A 358 -21.43 26.80 -20.02
N PRO A 359 -22.46 27.65 -19.90
CA PRO A 359 -23.70 27.56 -20.70
C PRO A 359 -23.52 27.74 -22.21
N ARG A 360 -22.29 28.03 -22.69
CA ARG A 360 -21.94 28.13 -24.12
C ARG A 360 -20.85 27.15 -24.56
N GLY A 361 -20.51 26.15 -23.73
CA GLY A 361 -19.45 25.16 -23.98
C GLY A 361 -18.19 25.35 -23.12
N PRO A 362 -17.16 24.52 -23.32
CA PRO A 362 -15.93 24.55 -22.52
C PRO A 362 -15.03 25.74 -22.88
N PHE A 363 -14.50 26.44 -21.87
CA PHE A 363 -13.52 27.53 -22.04
C PHE A 363 -12.29 27.37 -21.12
N PRO A 364 -11.08 27.75 -21.58
CA PRO A 364 -9.83 27.46 -20.89
C PRO A 364 -9.59 28.36 -19.66
N VAL A 365 -9.20 27.77 -18.54
CA VAL A 365 -8.98 28.46 -17.24
C VAL A 365 -7.49 28.58 -16.85
N GLY A 366 -6.59 28.04 -17.68
CA GLY A 366 -5.15 28.25 -17.58
C GLY A 366 -4.34 26.97 -17.34
N ARG A 367 -3.01 27.13 -17.30
CA ARG A 367 -2.03 26.03 -17.08
C ARG A 367 -1.75 25.87 -15.58
N ALA A 368 -1.61 24.62 -15.12
CA ALA A 368 -1.18 24.35 -13.76
C ALA A 368 0.23 24.92 -13.52
N ARG A 369 0.43 25.60 -12.39
CA ARG A 369 1.71 26.18 -11.98
C ARG A 369 2.52 25.19 -11.14
N ASP A 370 1.86 24.54 -10.17
CA ASP A 370 2.49 23.60 -9.25
C ASP A 370 1.71 22.28 -9.19
N LEU A 371 2.44 21.20 -8.92
CA LEU A 371 1.90 19.87 -8.62
C LEU A 371 2.58 19.37 -7.35
N VAL A 372 1.80 19.07 -6.32
CA VAL A 372 2.34 18.57 -5.05
C VAL A 372 1.64 17.26 -4.70
N TRP A 373 2.42 16.29 -4.25
CA TRP A 373 1.92 15.03 -3.72
C TRP A 373 1.85 15.15 -2.19
N VAL A 374 0.64 15.05 -1.64
CA VAL A 374 0.40 15.11 -0.19
C VAL A 374 -0.43 13.89 0.20
N GLY A 375 0.14 13.04 1.07
CA GLY A 375 -0.48 11.77 1.42
C GLY A 375 -0.55 10.82 0.22
N ASN A 376 -1.75 10.54 -0.28
CA ASN A 376 -1.99 9.69 -1.46
C ASN A 376 -2.56 10.48 -2.66
N THR A 377 -2.72 11.80 -2.56
CA THR A 377 -3.45 12.60 -3.56
C THR A 377 -2.54 13.60 -4.26
N TYR A 378 -2.75 13.80 -5.55
CA TYR A 378 -2.14 14.86 -6.33
C TYR A 378 -2.93 16.15 -6.18
N TRP A 379 -2.24 17.22 -5.80
CA TRP A 379 -2.77 18.57 -5.68
C TRP A 379 -2.19 19.42 -6.80
N LEU A 380 -3.06 20.02 -7.60
CA LEU A 380 -2.69 20.92 -8.69
C LEU A 380 -2.98 22.37 -8.26
N ARG A 381 -2.02 23.26 -8.46
CA ARG A 381 -2.18 24.70 -8.21
C ARG A 381 -2.45 25.42 -9.52
N TYR A 382 -3.60 26.07 -9.63
CA TYR A 382 -3.97 26.94 -10.74
C TYR A 382 -4.07 28.38 -10.20
N SER A 383 -3.13 29.25 -10.59
CA SER A 383 -2.92 30.56 -9.96
C SER A 383 -2.68 30.42 -8.45
N ASP A 384 -3.55 30.97 -7.59
CA ASP A 384 -3.44 30.92 -6.12
C ASP A 384 -4.42 29.92 -5.48
N ARG A 385 -5.05 29.06 -6.30
CA ARG A 385 -6.03 28.08 -5.84
C ARG A 385 -5.54 26.65 -6.08
N TRP A 386 -5.83 25.77 -5.12
CA TRP A 386 -5.54 24.34 -5.17
C TRP A 386 -6.78 23.54 -5.56
N ALA A 387 -6.60 22.53 -6.42
CA ALA A 387 -7.63 21.55 -6.79
C ALA A 387 -7.11 20.12 -6.59
N ASN A 388 -8.00 19.19 -6.23
CA ASN A 388 -7.73 17.76 -6.12
C ASN A 388 -8.31 17.02 -7.34
N ASN A 389 -7.70 15.90 -7.74
CA ASN A 389 -8.27 15.01 -8.76
C ASN A 389 -8.45 13.60 -8.16
N TYR A 390 -9.66 13.05 -8.30
CA TYR A 390 -9.96 11.62 -8.29
C TYR A 390 -11.11 11.40 -9.28
N VAL A 391 -10.83 10.91 -10.49
CA VAL A 391 -11.70 10.04 -11.31
C VAL A 391 -10.81 9.40 -12.40
N GLU A 392 -10.72 8.08 -12.41
CA GLU A 392 -10.29 7.30 -13.59
C GLU A 392 -11.57 6.82 -14.28
N VAL A 393 -11.96 7.48 -15.38
CA VAL A 393 -12.98 6.95 -16.30
C VAL A 393 -12.26 6.65 -17.61
N SER A 394 -12.32 5.38 -17.99
CA SER A 394 -11.97 4.80 -19.29
C SER A 394 -11.60 5.82 -20.38
N GLY A 395 -10.30 6.09 -20.53
CA GLY A 395 -9.72 6.64 -21.76
C GLY A 395 -10.16 8.05 -22.20
N ASN A 396 -11.00 8.79 -21.47
CA ASN A 396 -11.37 10.17 -21.81
C ASN A 396 -11.57 11.00 -20.53
N TYR A 397 -10.77 12.06 -20.39
CA TYR A 397 -10.81 12.97 -19.24
C TYR A 397 -12.11 13.79 -19.23
N ALA A 398 -12.98 13.58 -18.23
CA ALA A 398 -14.13 14.44 -17.96
C ALA A 398 -14.20 14.81 -16.47
N PHE A 399 -14.43 16.10 -16.20
CA PHE A 399 -14.54 16.72 -14.87
C PHE A 399 -16.00 16.83 -14.45
N VAL A 400 -16.31 16.60 -13.18
CA VAL A 400 -17.59 16.98 -12.55
C VAL A 400 -17.31 18.09 -11.53
N PRO A 401 -17.91 19.29 -11.65
CA PRO A 401 -17.79 20.35 -10.63
C PRO A 401 -18.58 19.98 -9.37
N GLY A 402 -17.98 20.14 -8.19
CA GLY A 402 -18.73 20.17 -6.93
C GLY A 402 -19.57 21.46 -6.84
N GLU A 403 -20.78 21.35 -6.29
CA GLU A 403 -21.78 22.41 -6.19
C GLU A 403 -21.29 23.68 -5.48
N GLU A 404 -21.76 24.83 -5.97
CA GLU A 404 -21.63 26.14 -5.34
C GLU A 404 -22.40 26.16 -4.01
N GLY A 405 -21.70 26.09 -2.88
CA GLY A 405 -22.41 26.17 -1.60
C GLY A 405 -21.65 25.84 -0.32
N ALA A 406 -20.33 26.06 -0.23
CA ALA A 406 -19.65 26.06 1.06
C ALA A 406 -18.52 27.09 1.04
N GLY A 407 -18.57 28.06 1.95
CA GLY A 407 -17.67 29.21 2.00
C GLY A 407 -16.19 28.82 1.95
N LEU A 408 -15.50 29.29 0.92
CA LEU A 408 -14.05 29.20 0.79
C LEU A 408 -13.38 30.16 1.79
N PRO A 409 -12.41 29.73 2.61
CA PRO A 409 -11.53 30.66 3.30
C PRO A 409 -10.55 31.27 2.28
N SER A 410 -10.52 32.60 2.23
CA SER A 410 -9.47 33.36 1.54
C SER A 410 -8.15 33.21 2.30
N SER A 411 -7.23 32.33 1.88
CA SER A 411 -5.83 32.37 2.35
C SER A 411 -4.86 31.73 1.36
N ASP A 412 -3.66 32.31 1.25
CA ASP A 412 -2.49 31.82 0.48
C ASP A 412 -1.85 30.51 1.01
N ARG A 413 -2.55 29.78 1.89
CA ARG A 413 -2.07 28.52 2.49
C ARG A 413 -2.72 27.32 1.82
N LEU A 414 -1.98 26.22 1.74
CA LEU A 414 -2.55 24.88 1.46
C LEU A 414 -3.78 24.69 2.35
N PRO A 415 -4.97 24.39 1.79
CA PRO A 415 -6.16 24.17 2.61
C PRO A 415 -5.96 22.89 3.43
N GLU A 416 -5.96 23.04 4.75
CA GLU A 416 -6.34 21.94 5.65
C GLU A 416 -7.85 21.73 5.47
N ALA A 417 -8.25 20.91 4.50
CA ALA A 417 -9.65 20.75 4.16
C ALA A 417 -10.29 19.53 4.87
N PRO A 418 -11.48 19.72 5.50
CA PRO A 418 -12.38 18.66 5.94
C PRO A 418 -13.12 18.05 4.74
N ILE A 419 -13.53 16.78 4.84
CA ILE A 419 -14.17 16.04 3.75
C ILE A 419 -15.69 16.04 3.93
N GLN A 420 -16.41 16.66 2.99
CA GLN A 420 -17.87 16.56 2.83
C GLN A 420 -18.19 15.52 1.74
N ASN A 421 -19.19 14.66 2.01
CA ASN A 421 -19.77 13.68 1.08
C ASN A 421 -20.61 14.33 -0.03
N MET A 422 -20.63 13.78 -1.25
CA MET A 422 -21.86 13.60 -2.05
C MET A 422 -21.68 12.65 -3.25
N LEU A 423 -22.82 12.12 -3.71
CA LEU A 423 -23.10 10.80 -4.30
C LEU A 423 -23.21 10.76 -5.86
N ASP A 424 -23.21 9.50 -6.36
CA ASP A 424 -23.95 8.90 -7.49
C ASP A 424 -23.64 9.17 -8.99
N SER A 425 -23.15 8.13 -9.68
CA SER A 425 -23.74 7.55 -10.92
C SER A 425 -22.98 6.30 -11.44
N PRO A 426 -23.55 5.45 -12.32
CA PRO A 426 -23.60 4.00 -12.12
C PRO A 426 -22.67 3.17 -13.02
N HIS A 427 -22.57 1.88 -12.67
CA HIS A 427 -21.97 0.73 -13.39
C HIS A 427 -20.52 0.36 -13.05
N SER A 428 -20.36 -0.29 -11.90
CA SER A 428 -19.77 -1.64 -11.79
C SER A 428 -20.18 -2.23 -10.44
N ASP A 429 -20.95 -3.33 -10.44
CA ASP A 429 -21.47 -3.98 -9.23
C ASP A 429 -20.35 -4.59 -8.38
N GLU A 430 -19.84 -3.86 -7.39
CA GLU A 430 -18.96 -4.43 -6.35
C GLU A 430 -19.29 -3.82 -4.99
N SER A 431 -19.97 -4.61 -4.15
CA SER A 431 -20.45 -4.23 -2.83
C SER A 431 -19.40 -4.48 -1.73
N MET A 432 -19.24 -3.52 -0.82
CA MET A 432 -18.52 -3.73 0.44
C MET A 432 -19.31 -4.68 1.34
N ASP A 433 -18.70 -5.80 1.72
CA ASP A 433 -19.23 -6.68 2.76
C ASP A 433 -18.76 -6.16 4.13
N VAL A 434 -19.72 -5.84 4.99
CA VAL A 434 -19.48 -5.59 6.42
C VAL A 434 -19.67 -6.93 7.14
N TYR A 435 -18.67 -7.38 7.90
CA TYR A 435 -18.79 -8.61 8.69
C TYR A 435 -18.82 -8.28 10.18
N ALA A 436 -19.84 -8.81 10.85
CA ALA A 436 -19.82 -9.08 12.29
C ALA A 436 -19.95 -10.60 12.43
N SER A 437 -19.17 -11.22 13.32
CA SER A 437 -19.45 -12.58 13.73
C SER A 437 -20.86 -12.63 14.33
N SER A 438 -21.84 -13.17 13.59
CA SER A 438 -23.16 -13.45 14.12
C SER A 438 -23.14 -14.84 14.77
N SER A 439 -23.37 -14.90 16.08
CA SER A 439 -23.95 -16.10 16.70
C SER A 439 -25.26 -15.69 17.35
N THR A 440 -26.35 -15.74 16.59
CA THR A 440 -27.69 -15.94 17.15
C THR A 440 -27.77 -17.38 17.64
N ALA A 441 -27.59 -17.60 18.94
CA ALA A 441 -28.02 -18.82 19.58
C ALA A 441 -29.49 -18.64 19.98
N ALA A 442 -30.34 -19.48 19.40
CA ALA A 442 -31.73 -19.63 19.78
C ALA A 442 -31.84 -20.03 21.26
N GLU A 443 -32.50 -19.20 22.07
CA GLU A 443 -33.12 -19.67 23.30
C GLU A 443 -34.37 -20.47 22.93
N LYS A 444 -34.24 -21.80 22.95
CA LYS A 444 -35.35 -22.69 23.30
C LYS A 444 -35.28 -22.91 24.81
N THR A 445 -36.20 -22.29 25.52
CA THR A 445 -36.81 -22.85 26.74
C THR A 445 -38.29 -23.00 26.49
#